data_AF-A0A952AW81-F1
#
_entry.id   AF-A0A952AW81-F1
#
_cell.length_a   1.000
_cell.length_b   1.000
_cell.length_c   1.000
_cell.angle_alpha   90.00
_cell.angle_beta   90.00
_cell.angle_gamma   90.00
#
_symmetry.space_group_name_H-M   'P 1'
#
loop_
_entity.id
_entity.type
_entity.pdbx_description
1 polymer ?
#
loop_
_entity_poly.entity_id
_entity_poly.type
_entity_poly.pdbx_seq_one_letter_code
_entity_poly.pdbx_strand_id
1 'polypeptide(L)'
;MSEQQPSKRLTLEDFRRFFAKTPDIGKRRPEKDKPFYFSELLSNEAAEILKGNEQATRILNRFFSAAYESGMIRAHKVGDREAPPVAMFGRQGFTHELLKRYKDDKGLNILMIDIAGLREDDRGGTADYNLNIFAARLNEVIKKLEATGKIKSGEYVVARYGGDEFSIGLVGEYSYEELESIKKELLGQGEGKESGLDGVIGLKKEENTLKGKPIKIKDGKIDTVSLPDDEHEKKLFLSFLERGFLIKAEELKREVDYFRDEKGNINEEDFKKYLKDFENGKAKIDGNLKDKIEELTKKHPEFKVPFYYAEIADNNSDKNGDTVQREVLEFIYNYLYDPLLGEIAMSRHDLADHLKRGKFSNIYSLEVKVKEINDKMSYAYADRVISGLWNDKLKQLAEPLIKSGDISLGRIGGNIFFGVRKGADGERIKQFLKKVSGISKYEGDYHGAKVPHIIGFANIDVSETEGKDNDYIGKKFEEMFSKTTRSYIRRMFKGIFSKQSLFELFCNSLENITDDLQVASDELDISDGYLALLSASYFNGSKRYEERITMGKEIMNEMFKRGYGSDAQKVKKIFKDIIVKLKEKYPPS
;
A
#
# COMPACT_ATOMS: atom_id res chain seq x y z
N MET A 1 21.61 -44.45 32.89
CA MET A 1 21.97 -43.07 32.46
C MET A 1 22.38 -43.18 31.01
N SER A 2 21.71 -42.48 30.09
CA SER A 2 22.09 -42.42 28.68
C SER A 2 23.01 -41.24 28.45
N GLU A 3 24.18 -41.47 27.85
CA GLU A 3 25.10 -40.39 27.47
C GLU A 3 24.45 -39.51 26.39
N GLN A 4 24.29 -38.22 26.68
CA GLN A 4 23.88 -37.25 25.66
C GLN A 4 25.02 -37.11 24.65
N GLN A 5 24.74 -37.36 23.36
CA GLN A 5 25.71 -37.03 22.32
C GLN A 5 25.94 -35.51 22.32
N PRO A 6 27.20 -35.03 22.34
CA PRO A 6 27.47 -33.60 22.33
C PRO A 6 26.94 -32.97 21.04
N SER A 7 26.20 -31.88 21.17
CA SER A 7 25.59 -31.20 20.02
C SER A 7 26.67 -30.79 19.01
N LYS A 8 26.46 -31.18 17.75
CA LYS A 8 27.48 -31.07 16.70
C LYS A 8 27.62 -29.61 16.26
N ARG A 9 28.48 -28.86 16.95
CA ARG A 9 28.80 -27.45 16.64
C ARG A 9 29.06 -27.28 15.14
N LEU A 10 28.14 -26.59 14.45
CA LEU A 10 28.28 -26.21 13.05
C LEU A 10 29.48 -25.26 12.89
N THR A 11 30.23 -25.47 11.82
CA THR A 11 31.48 -24.76 11.58
C THR A 11 31.31 -23.62 10.56
N LEU A 12 32.29 -22.72 10.49
CA LEU A 12 32.40 -21.73 9.42
C LEU A 12 32.45 -22.42 8.03
N GLU A 13 32.91 -23.66 7.97
CA GLU A 13 32.98 -24.47 6.76
C GLU A 13 31.59 -24.94 6.30
N ASP A 14 30.68 -25.22 7.21
CA ASP A 14 29.30 -25.60 6.91
C ASP A 14 28.48 -24.39 6.45
N PHE A 15 28.68 -23.23 7.10
CA PHE A 15 28.13 -21.94 6.63
C PHE A 15 28.64 -21.61 5.20
N ARG A 16 29.94 -21.79 4.94
CA ARG A 16 30.51 -21.64 3.60
C ARG A 16 29.92 -22.62 2.59
N ARG A 17 29.70 -23.89 2.96
CA ARG A 17 29.09 -24.91 2.07
C ARG A 17 27.63 -24.58 1.72
N PHE A 18 26.87 -24.02 2.65
CA PHE A 18 25.50 -23.54 2.40
C PHE A 18 25.50 -22.40 1.37
N PHE A 19 26.34 -21.38 1.58
CA PHE A 19 26.40 -20.21 0.70
C PHE A 19 27.18 -20.42 -0.61
N ALA A 20 28.10 -21.38 -0.70
CA ALA A 20 28.88 -21.67 -1.91
C ALA A 20 28.04 -22.14 -3.12
N LYS A 21 26.77 -22.53 -2.89
CA LYS A 21 25.79 -22.79 -3.96
C LYS A 21 25.07 -21.53 -4.46
N THR A 22 25.44 -20.34 -3.99
CA THR A 22 24.81 -19.05 -4.31
C THR A 22 25.82 -18.10 -4.98
N PRO A 23 25.68 -17.75 -6.27
CA PRO A 23 26.75 -17.10 -7.04
C PRO A 23 27.30 -15.75 -6.56
N ASP A 24 26.48 -14.88 -5.94
CA ASP A 24 26.77 -13.43 -5.85
C ASP A 24 27.04 -12.83 -4.46
N ILE A 25 26.94 -13.60 -3.36
CA ILE A 25 27.03 -13.01 -2.00
C ILE A 25 28.49 -12.85 -1.51
N GLY A 26 29.46 -13.52 -2.15
CA GLY A 26 30.81 -13.72 -1.58
C GLY A 26 31.92 -12.70 -1.93
N LYS A 27 31.64 -11.55 -2.57
CA LYS A 27 32.68 -10.73 -3.26
C LYS A 27 32.88 -9.27 -2.78
N ARG A 28 32.76 -8.97 -1.48
CA ARG A 28 33.28 -7.71 -0.92
C ARG A 28 34.05 -7.95 0.39
N ARG A 29 35.32 -7.53 0.44
CA ARG A 29 36.09 -7.36 1.68
C ARG A 29 35.84 -5.95 2.24
N PRO A 30 35.81 -5.73 3.56
CA PRO A 30 35.83 -4.38 4.13
C PRO A 30 37.17 -3.68 3.87
N GLU A 31 37.11 -2.39 3.56
CA GLU A 31 38.27 -1.48 3.57
C GLU A 31 38.39 -0.84 4.95
N LYS A 32 39.62 -0.43 5.33
CA LYS A 32 39.97 -0.23 6.75
C LYS A 32 39.50 1.09 7.37
N ASP A 33 39.18 2.10 6.55
CA ASP A 33 39.03 3.50 6.99
C ASP A 33 37.69 4.13 6.55
N LYS A 34 36.56 3.46 6.84
CA LYS A 34 35.20 3.97 6.56
C LYS A 34 34.28 3.86 7.79
N PRO A 35 33.49 4.89 8.13
CA PRO A 35 32.80 4.96 9.42
C PRO A 35 31.62 3.97 9.55
N PHE A 36 31.63 3.19 10.65
CA PHE A 36 30.55 2.35 11.17
C PHE A 36 29.17 3.03 11.20
N TYR A 37 28.08 2.23 11.25
CA TYR A 37 26.91 2.47 12.12
C TYR A 37 25.91 1.28 12.12
N PHE A 38 25.10 1.24 13.18
CA PHE A 38 23.90 0.42 13.45
C PHE A 38 23.95 -1.11 13.41
N SER A 39 24.73 -1.78 12.54
CA SER A 39 24.75 -3.26 12.50
C SER A 39 25.34 -3.89 13.77
N GLU A 40 26.19 -3.16 14.49
CA GLU A 40 26.89 -3.63 15.70
C GLU A 40 26.24 -3.27 17.03
N LEU A 41 25.39 -2.24 17.12
CA LEU A 41 24.66 -1.96 18.37
C LEU A 41 23.68 -3.10 18.62
N LEU A 42 22.72 -3.25 17.71
CA LEU A 42 22.88 -4.21 16.61
C LEU A 42 23.24 -5.65 17.04
N SER A 43 24.52 -5.97 17.26
CA SER A 43 25.05 -7.32 17.46
C SER A 43 25.40 -7.69 18.90
N ASN A 44 25.21 -6.79 19.86
CA ASN A 44 25.84 -6.92 21.17
C ASN A 44 24.86 -7.30 22.30
N GLU A 45 23.55 -7.32 22.03
CA GLU A 45 22.54 -7.25 23.08
C GLU A 45 21.86 -8.54 23.58
N ALA A 46 22.03 -9.82 23.22
CA ALA A 46 22.48 -10.65 22.11
C ALA A 46 23.74 -10.28 21.33
N ALA A 47 24.94 -10.33 21.90
CA ALA A 47 25.43 -11.42 22.75
C ALA A 47 25.06 -11.45 24.26
N GLU A 48 24.44 -10.41 24.82
CA GLU A 48 23.87 -10.44 26.19
C GLU A 48 22.69 -11.40 26.33
N ILE A 49 21.53 -11.07 25.73
CA ILE A 49 20.48 -11.99 25.27
C ILE A 49 21.11 -13.10 24.37
N LEU A 50 21.87 -14.03 24.95
CA LEU A 50 22.34 -15.29 24.35
C LEU A 50 22.48 -16.42 25.39
N LYS A 51 22.40 -16.13 26.69
CA LYS A 51 22.89 -16.95 27.79
C LYS A 51 21.68 -17.51 28.58
N GLY A 52 20.97 -18.54 28.12
CA GLY A 52 21.55 -19.78 27.58
C GLY A 52 21.10 -20.28 26.20
N ASN A 53 19.94 -19.89 25.66
CA ASN A 53 19.69 -19.83 24.20
C ASN A 53 18.74 -18.68 23.90
N GLU A 54 19.27 -17.51 24.17
CA GLU A 54 18.54 -16.26 24.07
C GLU A 54 18.82 -15.61 22.67
N GLN A 55 19.78 -16.15 21.89
CA GLN A 55 20.18 -15.62 20.56
C GLN A 55 18.98 -15.47 19.62
N ALA A 56 18.08 -16.45 19.68
CA ALA A 56 16.77 -16.45 19.05
C ALA A 56 15.99 -15.16 19.35
N THR A 57 15.74 -14.89 20.62
CA THR A 57 14.88 -13.82 21.15
C THR A 57 15.20 -12.46 20.55
N ARG A 58 16.47 -12.13 20.29
CA ARG A 58 16.82 -10.86 19.64
C ARG A 58 17.33 -10.97 18.19
N ILE A 59 17.53 -12.13 17.59
CA ILE A 59 17.54 -12.18 16.12
C ILE A 59 16.10 -12.01 15.61
N LEU A 60 15.12 -12.56 16.34
CA LEU A 60 13.70 -12.29 16.17
C LEU A 60 13.36 -10.82 16.41
N ASN A 61 13.61 -10.25 17.61
CA ASN A 61 13.26 -8.82 17.85
C ASN A 61 13.91 -7.86 16.84
N ARG A 62 15.07 -8.20 16.25
CA ARG A 62 15.67 -7.46 15.14
C ARG A 62 14.98 -7.68 13.82
N PHE A 63 14.56 -8.89 13.48
CA PHE A 63 13.79 -9.17 12.27
C PHE A 63 12.41 -8.50 12.32
N PHE A 64 11.67 -8.67 13.44
CA PHE A 64 10.39 -8.02 13.67
C PHE A 64 10.50 -6.48 13.62
N SER A 65 11.51 -5.88 14.27
CA SER A 65 11.75 -4.41 14.18
C SER A 65 12.20 -3.94 12.79
N ALA A 66 13.12 -4.66 12.13
CA ALA A 66 13.68 -4.24 10.83
C ALA A 66 12.76 -4.50 9.63
N ALA A 67 11.65 -5.21 9.84
CA ALA A 67 10.54 -5.33 8.89
C ALA A 67 9.36 -4.38 9.22
N TYR A 68 9.22 -3.97 10.49
CA TYR A 68 8.30 -2.90 10.93
C TYR A 68 8.51 -1.58 10.15
N GLU A 69 9.74 -1.31 9.70
CA GLU A 69 10.13 -0.09 8.98
C GLU A 69 9.71 -0.03 7.49
N SER A 70 8.97 -1.01 6.96
CA SER A 70 8.39 -1.02 5.60
C SER A 70 9.36 -0.92 4.40
N GLY A 71 10.66 -1.20 4.60
CA GLY A 71 11.72 -0.91 3.62
C GLY A 71 12.91 -1.89 3.58
N MET A 72 12.68 -3.20 3.58
CA MET A 72 13.69 -4.27 3.45
C MET A 72 14.95 -4.14 4.34
N ILE A 73 14.82 -4.52 5.61
CA ILE A 73 15.90 -4.74 6.59
C ILE A 73 16.90 -3.58 6.60
N ARG A 74 16.53 -2.48 7.27
CA ARG A 74 17.36 -1.28 7.32
C ARG A 74 18.27 -1.18 8.54
N ALA A 75 19.37 -0.49 8.29
CA ALA A 75 20.24 0.15 9.27
C ALA A 75 20.52 1.55 8.71
N HIS A 76 19.80 2.55 9.19
CA HIS A 76 19.92 3.92 8.68
C HIS A 76 21.12 4.66 9.28
N LYS A 77 21.78 5.47 8.45
CA LYS A 77 22.63 6.57 8.91
C LYS A 77 21.76 7.83 8.93
N VAL A 78 21.19 8.13 10.09
CA VAL A 78 20.46 9.36 10.34
C VAL A 78 21.38 10.55 10.04
N GLY A 79 21.08 11.29 8.97
CA GLY A 79 21.68 12.61 8.73
C GLY A 79 20.92 13.71 9.49
N ASP A 80 21.46 14.93 9.53
CA ASP A 80 20.93 16.09 10.29
C ASP A 80 19.54 16.61 9.82
N ARG A 81 18.84 15.84 8.98
CA ARG A 81 17.55 16.13 8.35
C ARG A 81 16.57 14.95 8.36
N GLU A 82 16.96 13.83 8.95
CA GLU A 82 16.11 12.64 9.08
C GLU A 82 15.71 12.50 10.56
N ALA A 83 14.41 12.37 10.84
CA ALA A 83 13.95 12.04 12.18
C ALA A 83 14.09 10.52 12.38
N PRO A 84 14.49 10.03 13.57
CA PRO A 84 14.67 8.60 13.80
C PRO A 84 13.36 7.85 13.51
N PRO A 85 13.42 6.70 12.83
CA PRO A 85 12.23 5.93 12.49
C PRO A 85 11.53 5.48 13.77
N VAL A 86 10.21 5.63 13.80
CA VAL A 86 9.37 5.26 14.94
C VAL A 86 8.67 3.95 14.63
N ALA A 87 8.83 2.98 15.53
CA ALA A 87 8.14 1.70 15.42
C ALA A 87 6.62 1.91 15.50
N MET A 88 5.94 1.75 14.37
CA MET A 88 4.49 1.69 14.25
C MET A 88 4.09 0.57 13.28
N PHE A 89 2.92 -0.03 13.46
CA PHE A 89 2.43 -0.99 12.47
C PHE A 89 2.13 -0.28 11.15
N GLY A 90 2.48 -0.93 10.03
CA GLY A 90 1.88 -0.62 8.73
C GLY A 90 0.48 -1.25 8.59
N ARG A 91 -0.28 -0.82 7.59
CA ARG A 91 -1.69 -1.18 7.33
C ARG A 91 -2.10 -2.64 7.59
N GLN A 92 -1.32 -3.61 7.11
CA GLN A 92 -1.65 -5.04 7.27
C GLN A 92 -1.33 -5.55 8.68
N GLY A 93 -0.17 -5.18 9.23
CA GLY A 93 0.16 -5.47 10.62
C GLY A 93 -0.82 -4.88 11.62
N PHE A 94 -1.32 -3.67 11.34
CA PHE A 94 -2.35 -2.99 12.13
C PHE A 94 -3.63 -3.83 12.21
N THR A 95 -4.18 -4.18 11.05
CA THR A 95 -5.46 -4.90 10.97
C THR A 95 -5.34 -6.33 11.48
N HIS A 96 -4.25 -7.04 11.19
CA HIS A 96 -3.95 -8.35 11.78
C HIS A 96 -3.91 -8.31 13.31
N GLU A 97 -3.12 -7.41 13.90
CA GLU A 97 -2.99 -7.30 15.36
C GLU A 97 -4.26 -6.79 16.04
N LEU A 98 -5.08 -6.03 15.33
CA LEU A 98 -6.39 -5.57 15.80
C LEU A 98 -7.40 -6.72 15.84
N LEU A 99 -7.50 -7.50 14.76
CA LEU A 99 -8.34 -8.70 14.67
C LEU A 99 -7.91 -9.82 15.64
N LYS A 100 -6.60 -9.92 15.91
CA LYS A 100 -6.04 -10.86 16.90
C LYS A 100 -6.32 -10.48 18.36
N ARG A 101 -6.58 -9.19 18.64
CA ARG A 101 -7.11 -8.72 19.93
C ARG A 101 -8.64 -8.79 19.99
N TYR A 102 -9.29 -8.65 18.83
CA TYR A 102 -10.73 -8.76 18.69
C TYR A 102 -11.22 -10.14 19.13
N LYS A 103 -12.41 -10.14 19.72
CA LYS A 103 -13.21 -11.31 20.06
C LYS A 103 -14.66 -10.92 19.87
N ASP A 104 -15.52 -11.86 19.50
CA ASP A 104 -16.89 -11.56 19.04
C ASP A 104 -17.77 -10.88 20.09
N ASP A 105 -17.39 -11.00 21.37
CA ASP A 105 -17.99 -10.39 22.57
C ASP A 105 -17.52 -8.95 22.86
N LYS A 106 -16.58 -8.40 22.08
CA LYS A 106 -16.06 -7.04 22.28
C LYS A 106 -16.56 -6.05 21.22
N GLY A 107 -16.65 -4.79 21.65
CA GLY A 107 -16.69 -3.64 20.75
C GLY A 107 -15.34 -3.42 20.04
N LEU A 108 -15.37 -2.72 18.91
CA LEU A 108 -14.18 -2.31 18.16
C LEU A 108 -14.42 -0.90 17.58
N ASN A 109 -13.51 0.02 17.90
CA ASN A 109 -13.52 1.40 17.41
C ASN A 109 -12.17 1.74 16.80
N ILE A 110 -12.18 2.44 15.66
CA ILE A 110 -10.96 2.81 14.93
C ILE A 110 -10.97 4.32 14.69
N LEU A 111 -10.03 5.01 15.34
CA LEU A 111 -9.83 6.45 15.21
C LEU A 111 -8.88 6.71 14.04
N MET A 112 -9.32 7.56 13.10
CA MET A 112 -8.59 7.89 11.88
C MET A 112 -8.08 9.34 11.93
N ILE A 113 -6.78 9.51 11.72
CA ILE A 113 -6.07 10.79 11.85
C ILE A 113 -5.35 11.09 10.53
N ASP A 114 -5.76 12.15 9.84
CA ASP A 114 -5.24 12.55 8.52
C ASP A 114 -4.46 13.87 8.65
N ILE A 115 -3.25 13.94 8.11
CA ILE A 115 -2.35 15.10 8.21
C ILE A 115 -2.49 16.02 6.99
N ALA A 116 -2.84 17.28 7.24
CA ALA A 116 -2.97 18.28 6.19
C ALA A 116 -1.61 18.69 5.56
N GLY A 117 -1.59 18.85 4.23
CA GLY A 117 -0.52 19.51 3.48
C GLY A 117 0.78 18.71 3.25
N LEU A 118 0.92 17.51 3.81
CA LEU A 118 2.19 16.77 3.82
C LEU A 118 2.82 16.59 2.43
N ARG A 119 2.00 16.39 1.38
CA ARG A 119 2.45 16.18 -0.01
C ARG A 119 2.85 17.47 -0.75
N GLU A 120 2.35 18.61 -0.31
CA GLU A 120 2.77 19.93 -0.82
C GLU A 120 4.14 20.32 -0.22
N ASP A 121 4.48 19.72 0.92
CA ASP A 121 5.62 20.03 1.77
C ASP A 121 6.81 19.07 1.59
N ASP A 122 6.69 18.03 0.74
CA ASP A 122 7.75 17.06 0.44
C ASP A 122 8.86 17.59 -0.50
N ARG A 123 9.06 18.90 -0.54
CA ARG A 123 10.15 19.51 -1.31
C ARG A 123 11.49 19.26 -0.62
N GLY A 124 12.05 18.06 -0.79
CA GLY A 124 13.37 17.67 -0.27
C GLY A 124 13.33 16.76 0.95
N GLY A 125 12.36 15.84 1.04
CA GLY A 125 12.34 14.75 2.02
C GLY A 125 11.80 15.12 3.41
N THR A 126 11.28 16.33 3.58
CA THR A 126 10.67 16.78 4.84
C THR A 126 9.41 16.02 5.23
N ALA A 127 8.73 15.33 4.30
CA ALA A 127 7.55 14.53 4.62
C ALA A 127 7.85 13.36 5.56
N ASP A 128 8.88 12.54 5.27
CA ASP A 128 9.25 11.40 6.12
C ASP A 128 9.75 11.86 7.51
N TYR A 129 10.42 13.01 7.61
CA TYR A 129 10.73 13.64 8.90
C TYR A 129 9.46 13.97 9.70
N ASN A 130 8.50 14.66 9.07
CA ASN A 130 7.26 15.09 9.72
C ASN A 130 6.41 13.90 10.18
N LEU A 131 6.35 12.85 9.36
CA LEU A 131 5.68 11.59 9.69
C LEU A 131 6.31 10.91 10.91
N ASN A 132 7.64 10.84 11.00
CA ASN A 132 8.33 10.23 12.13
C ASN A 132 8.17 11.06 13.42
N ILE A 133 8.20 12.39 13.36
CA ILE A 133 7.93 13.25 14.54
C ILE A 133 6.46 13.13 15.00
N PHE A 134 5.51 13.08 14.07
CA PHE A 134 4.09 12.85 14.39
C PHE A 134 3.87 11.45 15.00
N ALA A 135 4.51 10.42 14.45
CA ALA A 135 4.51 9.05 14.98
C ALA A 135 5.08 8.97 16.40
N ALA A 136 6.18 9.67 16.68
CA ALA A 136 6.77 9.75 18.01
C ALA A 136 5.78 10.35 19.00
N ARG A 137 5.16 11.48 18.64
CA ARG A 137 4.16 12.14 19.47
C ARG A 137 2.90 11.29 19.68
N LEU A 138 2.42 10.60 18.66
CA LEU A 138 1.27 9.70 18.77
C LEU A 138 1.55 8.58 19.80
N ASN A 139 2.75 8.00 19.77
CA ASN A 139 3.18 7.03 20.77
C ASN A 139 3.36 7.64 22.19
N GLU A 140 3.72 8.93 22.33
CA GLU A 140 3.70 9.63 23.63
C GLU A 140 2.28 9.85 24.16
N VAL A 141 1.36 10.34 23.32
CA VAL A 141 -0.02 10.65 23.73
C VAL A 141 -0.77 9.37 24.09
N ILE A 142 -0.58 8.29 23.32
CA ILE A 142 -1.12 6.96 23.64
C ILE A 142 -0.65 6.46 25.01
N LYS A 143 0.65 6.60 25.34
CA LYS A 143 1.18 6.24 26.67
C LYS A 143 0.58 7.08 27.81
N LYS A 144 0.24 8.35 27.56
CA LYS A 144 -0.49 9.19 28.54
C LYS A 144 -1.94 8.74 28.71
N LEU A 145 -2.62 8.40 27.62
CA LEU A 145 -3.99 7.87 27.64
C LEU A 145 -4.04 6.53 28.40
N GLU A 146 -3.02 5.68 28.24
CA GLU A 146 -2.87 4.42 28.97
C GLU A 146 -2.58 4.68 30.47
N ALA A 147 -1.62 5.55 30.78
CA ALA A 147 -1.28 5.90 32.17
C ALA A 147 -2.39 6.64 32.93
N THR A 148 -3.34 7.27 32.23
CA THR A 148 -4.54 7.91 32.80
C THR A 148 -5.77 6.99 32.78
N GLY A 149 -5.64 5.76 32.28
CA GLY A 149 -6.75 4.79 32.19
C GLY A 149 -7.79 5.09 31.12
N LYS A 150 -7.63 6.15 30.32
CA LYS A 150 -8.53 6.48 29.19
C LYS A 150 -8.48 5.43 28.07
N ILE A 151 -7.42 4.64 27.98
CA ILE A 151 -7.37 3.39 27.22
C ILE A 151 -6.74 2.29 28.08
N LYS A 152 -7.14 1.03 27.91
CA LYS A 152 -6.61 -0.09 28.71
C LYS A 152 -5.38 -0.71 28.04
N SER A 153 -4.40 -1.13 28.85
CA SER A 153 -3.19 -1.78 28.34
C SER A 153 -3.52 -3.04 27.54
N GLY A 154 -2.88 -3.20 26.38
CA GLY A 154 -3.13 -4.32 25.46
C GLY A 154 -4.44 -4.25 24.65
N GLU A 155 -5.41 -3.39 25.02
CA GLU A 155 -6.68 -3.21 24.28
C GLU A 155 -6.57 -2.21 23.11
N TYR A 156 -5.36 -1.75 22.75
CA TYR A 156 -5.13 -0.85 21.64
C TYR A 156 -4.06 -1.33 20.65
N VAL A 157 -4.13 -0.80 19.42
CA VAL A 157 -3.13 -0.96 18.34
C VAL A 157 -2.92 0.40 17.66
N VAL A 158 -1.67 0.79 17.37
CA VAL A 158 -1.34 2.09 16.78
C VAL A 158 -0.54 1.93 15.49
N ALA A 159 -0.88 2.69 14.44
CA ALA A 159 -0.36 2.47 13.10
C ALA A 159 -0.21 3.72 12.25
N ARG A 160 0.67 3.63 11.25
CA ARG A 160 0.64 4.47 10.04
C ARG A 160 -0.11 3.68 8.96
N TYR A 161 -1.36 4.06 8.70
CA TYR A 161 -2.28 3.29 7.89
C TYR A 161 -2.10 3.52 6.38
N GLY A 162 -1.76 4.74 5.95
CA GLY A 162 -1.48 5.01 4.55
C GLY A 162 -1.00 6.42 4.25
N GLY A 163 0.24 6.58 3.80
CA GLY A 163 0.77 7.88 3.37
C GLY A 163 0.84 8.90 4.52
N ASP A 164 -0.13 9.82 4.53
CA ASP A 164 -0.39 10.90 5.48
C ASP A 164 -1.31 10.44 6.66
N GLU A 165 -1.94 9.27 6.55
CA GLU A 165 -2.95 8.75 7.48
C GLU A 165 -2.35 7.86 8.59
N PHE A 166 -2.80 8.09 9.83
CA PHE A 166 -2.53 7.29 11.04
C PHE A 166 -3.83 6.73 11.63
N SER A 167 -3.71 5.62 12.36
CA SER A 167 -4.85 4.95 12.99
C SER A 167 -4.57 4.52 14.42
N ILE A 168 -5.59 4.58 15.26
CA ILE A 168 -5.64 3.96 16.59
C ILE A 168 -6.84 3.02 16.60
N GLY A 169 -6.60 1.72 16.74
CA GLY A 169 -7.66 0.74 16.98
C GLY A 169 -7.81 0.49 18.48
N LEU A 170 -9.05 0.46 18.96
CA LEU A 170 -9.45 0.28 20.36
C LEU A 170 -10.41 -0.92 20.45
N VAL A 171 -10.10 -1.90 21.29
CA VAL A 171 -10.74 -3.23 21.33
C VAL A 171 -11.36 -3.51 22.70
N GLY A 172 -12.64 -3.17 22.81
CA GLY A 172 -13.46 -3.26 24.01
C GLY A 172 -14.68 -2.37 23.87
N GLU A 173 -15.50 -2.35 24.92
CA GLU A 173 -16.56 -1.36 25.05
C GLU A 173 -15.94 0.00 25.41
N TYR A 174 -16.36 1.03 24.68
CA TYR A 174 -15.99 2.44 24.85
C TYR A 174 -17.24 3.28 24.55
N SER A 175 -17.65 4.15 25.46
CA SER A 175 -18.79 5.05 25.25
C SER A 175 -18.46 6.16 24.26
N TYR A 176 -19.50 6.84 23.74
CA TYR A 176 -19.32 8.02 22.89
C TYR A 176 -18.54 9.12 23.62
N GLU A 177 -18.83 9.34 24.91
CA GLU A 177 -18.16 10.31 25.77
C GLU A 177 -16.69 9.95 26.01
N GLU A 178 -16.37 8.66 26.16
CA GLU A 178 -14.99 8.18 26.28
C GLU A 178 -14.22 8.39 24.98
N LEU A 179 -14.79 8.05 23.83
CA LEU A 179 -14.19 8.28 22.51
C LEU A 179 -13.97 9.78 22.24
N GLU A 180 -14.93 10.64 22.57
CA GLU A 180 -14.78 12.10 22.46
C GLU A 180 -13.77 12.68 23.46
N SER A 181 -13.62 12.09 24.65
CA SER A 181 -12.56 12.42 25.61
C SER A 181 -11.17 12.07 25.05
N ILE A 182 -11.02 10.87 24.48
CA ILE A 182 -9.79 10.41 23.83
C ILE A 182 -9.42 11.33 22.64
N LYS A 183 -10.39 11.66 21.76
CA LYS A 183 -10.17 12.60 20.64
C LYS A 183 -9.70 13.98 21.11
N LYS A 184 -10.27 14.51 22.19
CA LYS A 184 -9.88 15.82 22.73
C LYS A 184 -8.45 15.82 23.25
N GLU A 185 -7.97 14.76 23.89
CA GLU A 185 -6.55 14.66 24.27
C GLU A 185 -5.63 14.53 23.05
N LEU A 186 -6.00 13.70 22.07
CA LEU A 186 -5.28 13.55 20.81
C LEU A 186 -5.15 14.88 20.06
N LEU A 187 -6.22 15.69 20.03
CA LEU A 187 -6.23 17.04 19.43
C LEU A 187 -5.58 18.14 20.31
N GLY A 188 -5.11 17.83 21.53
CA GLY A 188 -4.57 18.83 22.47
C GLY A 188 -5.62 19.80 23.05
N GLN A 189 -6.89 19.40 23.02
CA GLN A 189 -8.04 20.19 23.51
C GLN A 189 -8.46 19.80 24.94
N GLY A 190 -7.93 18.70 25.49
CA GLY A 190 -8.20 18.20 26.83
C GLY A 190 -7.33 18.83 27.94
N GLU A 191 -7.11 18.09 29.03
CA GLU A 191 -6.47 18.57 30.26
C GLU A 191 -4.92 18.58 30.18
N GLY A 192 -4.40 19.15 29.10
CA GLY A 192 -2.97 19.20 28.82
C GLY A 192 -2.67 19.87 27.48
N LYS A 193 -3.14 21.11 27.30
CA LYS A 193 -3.31 21.78 25.99
C LYS A 193 -2.07 21.89 25.10
N GLU A 194 -0.87 21.85 25.67
CA GLU A 194 0.40 21.90 24.91
C GLU A 194 0.87 20.49 24.45
N SER A 195 0.09 19.44 24.72
CA SER A 195 0.60 18.07 24.78
C SER A 195 0.02 17.07 23.77
N GLY A 196 -0.88 17.51 22.89
CA GLY A 196 -1.51 16.70 21.82
C GLY A 196 -0.71 16.58 20.51
N LEU A 197 -1.43 16.25 19.42
CA LEU A 197 -0.93 16.05 18.06
C LEU A 197 -1.08 17.25 17.12
N ASP A 198 -2.19 17.99 17.22
CA ASP A 198 -2.40 19.16 16.37
C ASP A 198 -1.44 20.29 16.79
N GLY A 199 -0.70 20.85 15.84
CA GLY A 199 0.33 21.85 16.11
C GLY A 199 1.74 21.33 16.38
N VAL A 200 1.98 20.01 16.32
CA VAL A 200 3.33 19.41 16.48
C VAL A 200 4.33 20.02 15.50
N ILE A 201 5.49 20.48 15.98
CA ILE A 201 6.46 21.19 15.14
C ILE A 201 7.26 20.21 14.28
N GLY A 202 6.89 20.11 13.00
CA GLY A 202 7.67 19.48 11.94
C GLY A 202 8.59 20.49 11.23
N LEU A 203 9.23 20.06 10.14
CA LEU A 203 10.04 20.89 9.25
C LEU A 203 9.34 21.10 7.90
N LYS A 204 9.47 22.31 7.34
CA LYS A 204 9.10 22.64 5.97
C LYS A 204 10.28 23.29 5.25
N LYS A 205 10.53 22.93 3.99
CA LYS A 205 11.47 23.65 3.14
C LYS A 205 10.82 24.91 2.57
N GLU A 206 11.39 26.07 2.89
CA GLU A 206 11.06 27.35 2.27
C GLU A 206 12.28 27.84 1.48
N GLU A 207 12.13 27.91 0.16
CA GLU A 207 13.21 28.21 -0.80
C GLU A 207 14.42 27.27 -0.63
N ASN A 208 15.46 27.72 0.07
CA ASN A 208 16.67 26.95 0.38
C ASN A 208 16.88 26.73 1.90
N THR A 209 15.91 27.12 2.73
CA THR A 209 15.96 27.00 4.20
C THR A 209 14.99 25.95 4.72
N LEU A 210 15.31 25.33 5.86
CA LEU A 210 14.36 24.53 6.63
C LEU A 210 13.84 25.38 7.79
N LYS A 211 12.52 25.41 8.00
CA LYS A 211 11.90 26.11 9.12
C LYS A 211 10.95 25.18 9.86
N GLY A 212 10.89 25.33 11.19
CA GLY A 212 9.89 24.65 12.01
C GLY A 212 8.48 25.17 11.68
N LYS A 213 7.52 24.26 11.49
CA LYS A 213 6.10 24.60 11.31
C LYS A 213 5.17 23.61 12.01
N PRO A 214 4.02 24.06 12.52
CA PRO A 214 2.99 23.17 13.04
C PRO A 214 2.44 22.27 11.93
N ILE A 215 2.61 20.96 12.10
CA ILE A 215 1.85 19.91 11.45
C ILE A 215 0.40 20.06 11.92
N LYS A 216 -0.56 20.00 11.00
CA LYS A 216 -1.99 20.14 11.31
C LYS A 216 -2.76 18.86 11.01
N ILE A 217 -3.69 18.52 11.90
CA ILE A 217 -4.71 17.51 11.63
C ILE A 217 -5.76 18.13 10.70
N LYS A 218 -6.10 17.40 9.64
CA LYS A 218 -7.00 17.82 8.58
C LYS A 218 -8.39 18.14 9.14
N ASP A 219 -8.91 19.29 8.74
CA ASP A 219 -10.19 19.86 9.19
C ASP A 219 -10.36 19.95 10.73
N GLY A 220 -9.28 19.79 11.50
CA GLY A 220 -9.27 19.75 12.97
C GLY A 220 -9.96 18.53 13.59
N LYS A 221 -10.10 17.42 12.85
CA LYS A 221 -10.97 16.28 13.22
C LYS A 221 -10.25 14.94 13.26
N ILE A 222 -10.79 14.05 14.08
CA ILE A 222 -10.44 12.63 14.13
C ILE A 222 -11.71 11.84 13.83
N ASP A 223 -11.74 11.21 12.66
CA ASP A 223 -12.85 10.36 12.22
C ASP A 223 -12.93 9.10 13.10
N THR A 224 -14.12 8.52 13.23
CA THR A 224 -14.30 7.23 13.90
C THR A 224 -14.99 6.26 12.96
N VAL A 225 -14.43 5.05 12.88
CA VAL A 225 -15.03 3.91 12.21
C VAL A 225 -15.26 2.85 13.28
N SER A 226 -16.53 2.66 13.65
CA SER A 226 -16.96 1.67 14.65
C SER A 226 -17.40 0.38 13.96
N LEU A 227 -17.29 -0.73 14.69
CA LEU A 227 -17.97 -1.97 14.33
C LEU A 227 -19.50 -1.74 14.35
N PRO A 228 -20.24 -2.15 13.31
CA PRO A 228 -21.70 -1.98 13.26
C PRO A 228 -22.43 -3.06 14.07
N ASP A 229 -23.66 -2.76 14.47
CA ASP A 229 -24.55 -3.67 15.22
C ASP A 229 -25.27 -4.70 14.32
N ASP A 230 -25.49 -4.38 13.03
CA ASP A 230 -26.11 -5.28 12.05
C ASP A 230 -25.16 -6.45 11.73
N GLU A 231 -25.68 -7.68 11.74
CA GLU A 231 -24.86 -8.90 11.63
C GLU A 231 -24.20 -9.04 10.24
N HIS A 232 -24.84 -8.52 9.18
CA HIS A 232 -24.35 -8.58 7.81
C HIS A 232 -23.34 -7.46 7.54
N GLU A 233 -23.62 -6.25 8.03
CA GLU A 233 -22.63 -5.17 8.07
C GLU A 233 -21.40 -5.59 8.88
N LYS A 234 -21.55 -6.25 10.05
CA LYS A 234 -20.44 -6.74 10.88
C LYS A 234 -19.59 -7.77 10.14
N LYS A 235 -20.20 -8.75 9.45
CA LYS A 235 -19.49 -9.75 8.63
C LYS A 235 -18.71 -9.11 7.49
N LEU A 236 -19.31 -8.17 6.75
CA LEU A 236 -18.60 -7.44 5.69
C LEU A 236 -17.47 -6.58 6.26
N PHE A 237 -17.72 -5.84 7.34
CA PHE A 237 -16.72 -4.98 7.98
C PHE A 237 -15.47 -5.76 8.37
N LEU A 238 -15.64 -6.89 9.07
CA LEU A 238 -14.52 -7.76 9.47
C LEU A 238 -13.82 -8.35 8.25
N SER A 239 -14.56 -8.80 7.23
CA SER A 239 -13.98 -9.28 5.97
C SER A 239 -13.16 -8.22 5.23
N PHE A 240 -13.55 -6.94 5.26
CA PHE A 240 -12.77 -5.84 4.69
C PHE A 240 -11.55 -5.52 5.56
N LEU A 241 -11.72 -5.50 6.88
CA LEU A 241 -10.63 -5.27 7.84
C LEU A 241 -9.52 -6.32 7.68
N GLU A 242 -9.86 -7.59 7.47
CA GLU A 242 -8.92 -8.69 7.19
C GLU A 242 -8.06 -8.50 5.93
N ARG A 243 -8.46 -7.62 5.00
CA ARG A 243 -7.70 -7.26 3.80
C ARG A 243 -6.90 -5.96 3.97
N GLY A 244 -6.92 -5.39 5.18
CA GLY A 244 -6.37 -4.08 5.50
C GLY A 244 -7.33 -2.92 5.21
N PHE A 245 -8.58 -3.17 4.83
CA PHE A 245 -9.51 -2.13 4.37
C PHE A 245 -10.50 -1.67 5.45
N LEU A 246 -10.47 -0.38 5.77
CA LEU A 246 -11.46 0.30 6.62
C LEU A 246 -12.58 0.88 5.77
N ILE A 247 -13.72 0.20 5.78
CA ILE A 247 -14.94 0.63 5.10
C ILE A 247 -15.75 1.58 6.01
N LYS A 248 -16.23 2.71 5.47
CA LYS A 248 -17.13 3.62 6.19
C LYS A 248 -18.56 3.07 6.19
N ALA A 249 -19.37 3.42 7.18
CA ALA A 249 -20.74 2.92 7.34
C ALA A 249 -21.61 3.14 6.09
N GLU A 250 -21.44 4.26 5.39
CA GLU A 250 -22.19 4.60 4.18
C GLU A 250 -21.67 3.90 2.91
N GLU A 251 -20.44 3.38 2.90
CA GLU A 251 -19.98 2.41 1.89
C GLU A 251 -20.48 0.99 2.26
N LEU A 252 -20.36 0.61 3.53
CA LEU A 252 -20.71 -0.71 4.07
C LEU A 252 -22.19 -1.06 3.87
N LYS A 253 -23.08 -0.15 4.27
CA LYS A 253 -24.52 -0.31 4.10
C LYS A 253 -24.91 -0.47 2.63
N ARG A 254 -24.29 0.28 1.70
CA ARG A 254 -24.55 0.13 0.26
C ARG A 254 -24.11 -1.24 -0.28
N GLU A 255 -23.02 -1.81 0.24
CA GLU A 255 -22.61 -3.17 -0.11
C GLU A 255 -23.55 -4.23 0.48
N VAL A 256 -24.16 -4.03 1.66
CA VAL A 256 -25.21 -4.92 2.20
C VAL A 256 -26.54 -4.78 1.44
N ASP A 257 -26.99 -3.55 1.19
CA ASP A 257 -28.29 -3.25 0.58
C ASP A 257 -28.38 -3.81 -0.86
N TYR A 258 -27.26 -4.06 -1.56
CA TYR A 258 -27.23 -4.79 -2.83
C TYR A 258 -27.82 -6.22 -2.75
N PHE A 259 -27.74 -6.88 -1.60
CA PHE A 259 -28.27 -8.23 -1.41
C PHE A 259 -29.73 -8.25 -0.98
N ARG A 260 -30.34 -7.09 -0.71
CA ARG A 260 -31.74 -7.02 -0.26
C ARG A 260 -32.70 -7.15 -1.45
N ASP A 261 -33.74 -7.95 -1.27
CA ASP A 261 -34.91 -7.94 -2.15
C ASP A 261 -35.75 -6.67 -1.95
N GLU A 262 -36.77 -6.47 -2.78
CA GLU A 262 -37.72 -5.34 -2.70
C GLU A 262 -38.48 -5.25 -1.35
N LYS A 263 -38.35 -6.27 -0.49
CA LYS A 263 -38.98 -6.37 0.83
C LYS A 263 -37.95 -6.23 1.98
N GLY A 264 -36.67 -6.01 1.66
CA GLY A 264 -35.57 -5.81 2.60
C GLY A 264 -34.83 -7.09 3.05
N ASN A 265 -35.22 -8.27 2.56
CA ASN A 265 -34.63 -9.56 2.95
C ASN A 265 -33.30 -9.79 2.21
N ILE A 266 -32.25 -10.18 2.93
CA ILE A 266 -30.93 -10.45 2.33
C ILE A 266 -30.91 -11.83 1.66
N ASN A 267 -30.44 -11.89 0.41
CA ASN A 267 -30.09 -13.13 -0.27
C ASN A 267 -28.83 -13.75 0.37
N GLU A 268 -29.05 -14.62 1.34
CA GLU A 268 -28.04 -15.34 2.10
C GLU A 268 -27.05 -16.15 1.25
N GLU A 269 -27.45 -16.66 0.08
CA GLU A 269 -26.57 -17.49 -0.76
C GLU A 269 -25.55 -16.63 -1.50
N ASP A 270 -26.00 -15.58 -2.19
CA ASP A 270 -25.09 -14.65 -2.88
C ASP A 270 -24.26 -13.81 -1.88
N PHE A 271 -24.79 -13.48 -0.70
CA PHE A 271 -24.04 -12.81 0.36
C PHE A 271 -22.88 -13.70 0.88
N LYS A 272 -23.15 -14.98 1.20
CA LYS A 272 -22.10 -15.93 1.64
C LYS A 272 -21.08 -16.22 0.56
N LYS A 273 -21.50 -16.29 -0.71
CA LYS A 273 -20.62 -16.43 -1.87
C LYS A 273 -19.72 -15.21 -2.03
N TYR A 274 -20.28 -14.00 -1.98
CA TYR A 274 -19.53 -12.73 -2.06
C TYR A 274 -18.48 -12.61 -0.93
N LEU A 275 -18.79 -13.07 0.29
CA LEU A 275 -17.83 -13.18 1.39
C LEU A 275 -16.71 -14.20 1.09
N LYS A 276 -17.10 -15.43 0.71
CA LYS A 276 -16.17 -16.54 0.45
C LYS A 276 -15.19 -16.26 -0.69
N ASP A 277 -15.61 -15.52 -1.71
CA ASP A 277 -14.75 -15.11 -2.82
C ASP A 277 -13.56 -14.24 -2.34
N PHE A 278 -13.68 -13.55 -1.19
CA PHE A 278 -12.54 -12.87 -0.55
C PHE A 278 -11.68 -13.78 0.34
N GLU A 279 -12.26 -14.77 1.01
CA GLU A 279 -11.51 -15.69 1.89
C GLU A 279 -10.44 -16.49 1.14
N ASN A 280 -10.71 -16.80 -0.13
CA ASN A 280 -9.80 -17.54 -1.02
C ASN A 280 -8.47 -16.79 -1.29
N GLY A 281 -8.38 -15.49 -0.98
CA GLY A 281 -7.14 -14.71 -1.09
C GLY A 281 -6.16 -14.85 0.09
N LYS A 282 -6.60 -15.42 1.23
CA LYS A 282 -5.76 -15.51 2.45
C LYS A 282 -4.60 -16.50 2.25
N ALA A 283 -3.40 -16.08 2.62
CA ALA A 283 -2.21 -16.93 2.60
C ALA A 283 -2.28 -17.98 3.72
N LYS A 284 -2.78 -19.18 3.41
CA LYS A 284 -2.92 -20.27 4.38
C LYS A 284 -1.57 -20.82 4.81
N ILE A 285 -1.40 -21.01 6.11
CA ILE A 285 -0.16 -21.53 6.72
C ILE A 285 -0.21 -23.07 6.84
N ASP A 286 -1.39 -23.66 6.73
CA ASP A 286 -1.71 -25.09 6.63
C ASP A 286 -0.85 -25.85 5.59
N GLY A 287 -0.11 -26.87 6.01
CA GLY A 287 0.75 -27.70 5.15
C GLY A 287 2.11 -28.01 5.76
N ASN A 288 3.01 -28.60 4.97
CA ASN A 288 4.40 -28.84 5.37
C ASN A 288 5.16 -27.50 5.45
N LEU A 289 5.66 -27.16 6.64
CA LEU A 289 6.37 -25.91 6.88
C LEU A 289 7.64 -25.80 6.02
N LYS A 290 8.38 -26.91 5.89
CA LYS A 290 9.63 -26.95 5.13
C LYS A 290 9.41 -26.62 3.66
N ASP A 291 8.41 -27.22 3.02
CA ASP A 291 8.12 -26.98 1.59
C ASP A 291 7.73 -25.52 1.33
N LYS A 292 7.06 -24.88 2.29
CA LYS A 292 6.73 -23.45 2.22
C LYS A 292 7.95 -22.56 2.40
N ILE A 293 8.85 -22.89 3.33
CA ILE A 293 10.12 -22.17 3.49
C ILE A 293 10.99 -22.34 2.23
N GLU A 294 11.02 -23.53 1.62
CA GLU A 294 11.73 -23.76 0.36
C GLU A 294 11.11 -23.01 -0.84
N GLU A 295 9.77 -22.97 -1.01
CA GLU A 295 9.15 -22.15 -2.07
C GLU A 295 9.36 -20.64 -1.81
N LEU A 296 9.09 -20.18 -0.59
CA LEU A 296 9.20 -18.77 -0.21
C LEU A 296 10.63 -18.26 -0.37
N THR A 297 11.63 -18.99 0.13
CA THR A 297 13.05 -18.59 -0.01
C THR A 297 13.61 -18.80 -1.43
N LYS A 298 12.89 -19.53 -2.31
CA LYS A 298 13.19 -19.60 -3.74
C LYS A 298 12.65 -18.37 -4.49
N LYS A 299 11.43 -17.93 -4.20
CA LYS A 299 10.86 -16.66 -4.73
C LYS A 299 11.58 -15.43 -4.19
N HIS A 300 11.89 -15.45 -2.88
CA HIS A 300 12.43 -14.35 -2.10
C HIS A 300 13.70 -14.79 -1.33
N PRO A 301 14.87 -14.83 -2.00
CA PRO A 301 16.13 -15.25 -1.38
C PRO A 301 16.53 -14.45 -0.14
N GLU A 302 16.04 -13.22 0.00
CA GLU A 302 16.15 -12.37 1.19
C GLU A 302 15.72 -13.08 2.49
N PHE A 303 14.71 -13.96 2.48
CA PHE A 303 14.25 -14.64 3.70
C PHE A 303 15.11 -15.84 4.13
N LYS A 304 16.09 -16.26 3.32
CA LYS A 304 17.00 -17.37 3.68
C LYS A 304 17.74 -17.13 5.00
N VAL A 305 18.11 -15.88 5.26
CA VAL A 305 18.86 -15.50 6.48
C VAL A 305 17.96 -15.53 7.72
N PRO A 306 16.76 -14.89 7.74
CA PRO A 306 15.76 -15.11 8.78
C PRO A 306 15.45 -16.58 9.07
N PHE A 307 15.13 -17.39 8.06
CA PHE A 307 14.77 -18.80 8.29
C PHE A 307 15.96 -19.67 8.76
N TYR A 308 17.18 -19.40 8.30
CA TYR A 308 18.39 -20.07 8.82
C TYR A 308 18.63 -19.76 10.31
N TYR A 309 18.39 -18.52 10.76
CA TYR A 309 18.48 -18.21 12.19
C TYR A 309 17.31 -18.76 13.00
N ALA A 310 16.11 -18.87 12.40
CA ALA A 310 14.98 -19.57 13.02
C ALA A 310 15.25 -21.07 13.18
N GLU A 311 15.85 -21.72 12.17
CA GLU A 311 16.32 -23.10 12.25
C GLU A 311 17.32 -23.31 13.41
N ILE A 312 18.28 -22.40 13.57
CA ILE A 312 19.23 -22.44 14.70
C ILE A 312 18.52 -22.19 16.04
N ALA A 313 17.53 -21.30 16.07
CA ALA A 313 16.76 -21.00 17.28
C ALA A 313 15.97 -22.21 17.78
N ASP A 314 15.20 -22.85 16.88
CA ASP A 314 14.40 -24.04 17.18
C ASP A 314 15.29 -25.21 17.62
N ASN A 315 16.36 -25.52 16.86
CA ASN A 315 17.30 -26.62 17.17
C ASN A 315 18.09 -26.42 18.49
N ASN A 316 18.24 -25.19 18.97
CA ASN A 316 18.92 -24.88 20.23
C ASN A 316 17.93 -24.69 21.40
N SER A 317 16.63 -24.96 21.22
CA SER A 317 15.63 -24.89 22.30
C SER A 317 15.33 -26.28 22.86
N ASP A 318 15.04 -26.39 24.16
CA ASP A 318 14.63 -27.65 24.79
C ASP A 318 13.23 -28.15 24.31
N LYS A 319 12.58 -27.42 23.39
CA LYS A 319 11.29 -27.75 22.79
C LYS A 319 11.52 -28.23 21.34
N ASN A 320 11.43 -29.55 21.12
CA ASN A 320 11.36 -30.09 19.76
C ASN A 320 10.12 -29.56 19.02
N GLY A 321 10.31 -28.65 18.07
CA GLY A 321 9.26 -28.20 17.15
C GLY A 321 9.64 -26.89 16.44
N ASP A 322 9.25 -26.77 15.16
CA ASP A 322 9.58 -25.65 14.25
C ASP A 322 8.81 -24.36 14.60
N THR A 323 9.00 -23.87 15.83
CA THR A 323 8.17 -22.83 16.45
C THR A 323 8.57 -21.45 15.95
N VAL A 324 9.86 -21.16 15.99
CA VAL A 324 10.44 -19.90 15.52
C VAL A 324 10.39 -19.82 14.00
N GLN A 325 10.61 -20.93 13.29
CA GLN A 325 10.38 -20.98 11.83
C GLN A 325 8.92 -20.65 11.47
N ARG A 326 7.95 -21.16 12.25
CA ARG A 326 6.54 -20.83 12.08
C ARG A 326 6.25 -19.36 12.36
N GLU A 327 6.76 -18.80 13.46
CA GLU A 327 6.60 -17.36 13.79
C GLU A 327 7.15 -16.44 12.68
N VAL A 328 8.31 -16.77 12.09
CA VAL A 328 8.88 -16.02 10.95
C VAL A 328 8.00 -16.15 9.70
N LEU A 329 7.41 -17.33 9.44
CA LEU A 329 6.51 -17.54 8.31
C LEU A 329 5.15 -16.82 8.50
N GLU A 330 4.59 -16.89 9.71
CA GLU A 330 3.40 -16.14 10.13
C GLU A 330 3.62 -14.64 10.00
N PHE A 331 4.78 -14.13 10.41
CA PHE A 331 5.12 -12.72 10.21
C PHE A 331 5.17 -12.34 8.72
N ILE A 332 5.84 -13.13 7.88
CA ILE A 332 5.95 -12.80 6.46
C ILE A 332 4.56 -12.79 5.77
N TYR A 333 3.68 -13.74 6.09
CA TYR A 333 2.33 -13.78 5.52
C TYR A 333 1.38 -12.71 6.08
N ASN A 334 1.47 -12.37 7.37
CA ASN A 334 0.54 -11.41 7.99
C ASN A 334 0.98 -9.93 7.83
N TYR A 335 2.27 -9.66 7.56
CA TYR A 335 2.81 -8.29 7.53
C TYR A 335 3.45 -7.88 6.19
N LEU A 336 3.95 -8.83 5.37
CA LEU A 336 4.64 -8.53 4.10
C LEU A 336 3.91 -9.02 2.84
N TYR A 337 2.86 -9.84 3.00
CA TYR A 337 1.99 -10.25 1.89
C TYR A 337 1.02 -9.13 1.52
N ASP A 338 0.81 -8.90 0.22
CA ASP A 338 -0.28 -8.04 -0.23
C ASP A 338 -1.56 -8.89 -0.38
N PRO A 339 -2.62 -8.68 0.42
CA PRO A 339 -3.80 -9.54 0.41
C PRO A 339 -4.69 -9.34 -0.84
N LEU A 340 -4.49 -8.29 -1.64
CA LEU A 340 -5.21 -8.12 -2.90
C LEU A 340 -4.56 -8.95 -4.03
N LEU A 341 -3.23 -9.07 -3.99
CA LEU A 341 -2.47 -9.84 -4.98
C LEU A 341 -2.31 -11.32 -4.56
N GLY A 342 -2.30 -11.59 -3.25
CA GLY A 342 -1.88 -12.89 -2.73
C GLY A 342 -0.45 -13.22 -3.16
N GLU A 343 0.46 -12.25 -2.99
CA GLU A 343 1.91 -12.39 -3.16
C GLU A 343 2.65 -11.27 -2.40
N ILE A 344 3.95 -11.46 -2.10
CA ILE A 344 4.78 -10.41 -1.50
C ILE A 344 5.10 -9.33 -2.55
N ALA A 345 4.70 -8.10 -2.25
CA ALA A 345 4.87 -6.95 -3.14
C ALA A 345 5.69 -5.85 -2.46
N MET A 346 6.73 -5.36 -3.15
CA MET A 346 7.54 -4.23 -2.69
C MET A 346 6.71 -2.96 -2.45
N SER A 347 6.98 -2.30 -1.32
CA SER A 347 6.47 -0.97 -0.97
C SER A 347 7.16 0.16 -1.76
N ARG A 348 6.73 1.41 -1.54
CA ARG A 348 7.46 2.60 -2.03
C ARG A 348 8.86 2.72 -1.43
N HIS A 349 9.02 2.41 -0.14
CA HIS A 349 10.33 2.50 0.53
C HIS A 349 11.25 1.33 0.13
N ASP A 350 10.72 0.12 -0.09
CA ASP A 350 11.46 -1.01 -0.67
C ASP A 350 11.98 -0.69 -2.07
N LEU A 351 11.11 -0.15 -2.94
CA LEU A 351 11.47 0.19 -4.31
C LEU A 351 12.55 1.27 -4.34
N ALA A 352 12.46 2.30 -3.48
CA ALA A 352 13.48 3.34 -3.37
C ALA A 352 14.86 2.75 -3.04
N ASP A 353 14.92 1.77 -2.13
CA ASP A 353 16.16 1.08 -1.77
C ASP A 353 16.66 0.14 -2.86
N HIS A 354 15.78 -0.59 -3.55
CA HIS A 354 16.15 -1.40 -4.70
C HIS A 354 16.77 -0.55 -5.83
N LEU A 355 16.26 0.67 -6.03
CA LEU A 355 16.80 1.63 -6.98
C LEU A 355 18.17 2.17 -6.53
N LYS A 356 18.31 2.67 -5.30
CA LYS A 356 19.60 3.14 -4.74
C LYS A 356 20.69 2.06 -4.79
N ARG A 357 20.31 0.81 -4.50
CA ARG A 357 21.18 -0.38 -4.55
C ARG A 357 21.38 -0.93 -5.98
N GLY A 358 20.85 -0.25 -7.00
CA GLY A 358 21.05 -0.59 -8.41
C GLY A 358 20.51 -1.95 -8.84
N LYS A 359 19.54 -2.54 -8.12
CA LYS A 359 19.12 -3.95 -8.36
C LYS A 359 18.36 -4.15 -9.68
N PHE A 360 17.73 -3.10 -10.22
CA PHE A 360 16.90 -3.15 -11.42
C PHE A 360 17.55 -2.47 -12.63
N SER A 361 17.12 -2.85 -13.83
CA SER A 361 17.43 -2.16 -15.08
C SER A 361 16.25 -1.29 -15.54
N ASN A 362 15.03 -1.80 -15.40
CA ASN A 362 13.79 -1.16 -15.84
C ASN A 362 12.69 -1.41 -14.80
N ILE A 363 11.76 -0.45 -14.65
CA ILE A 363 10.47 -0.67 -13.97
C ILE A 363 9.36 -0.55 -15.00
N TYR A 364 8.49 -1.56 -15.03
CA TYR A 364 7.25 -1.55 -15.80
C TYR A 364 6.08 -1.33 -14.87
N SER A 365 5.40 -0.19 -15.03
CA SER A 365 4.32 0.25 -14.16
C SER A 365 2.97 0.14 -14.89
N LEU A 366 1.98 -0.42 -14.20
CA LEU A 366 0.60 -0.53 -14.63
C LEU A 366 -0.29 0.23 -13.66
N GLU A 367 -1.20 1.04 -14.18
CA GLU A 367 -2.14 1.81 -13.38
C GLU A 367 -3.57 1.45 -13.73
N VAL A 368 -4.39 1.15 -12.72
CA VAL A 368 -5.84 1.30 -12.82
C VAL A 368 -6.27 2.40 -11.86
N LYS A 369 -6.95 3.41 -12.38
CA LYS A 369 -7.64 4.40 -11.56
C LYS A 369 -9.08 3.94 -11.36
N VAL A 370 -9.59 4.01 -10.13
CA VAL A 370 -11.01 3.73 -9.80
C VAL A 370 -11.56 4.86 -8.93
N LYS A 371 -11.17 4.96 -7.65
CA LYS A 371 -11.57 6.10 -6.78
C LYS A 371 -11.17 7.45 -7.36
N GLU A 372 -9.96 7.57 -7.92
CA GLU A 372 -9.50 8.79 -8.60
C GLU A 372 -10.40 9.25 -9.76
N ILE A 373 -11.18 8.34 -10.34
CA ILE A 373 -12.15 8.60 -11.41
C ILE A 373 -13.51 8.99 -10.80
N ASN A 374 -13.93 8.26 -9.77
CA ASN A 374 -15.26 8.35 -9.19
C ASN A 374 -15.21 8.02 -7.68
N ASP A 375 -15.32 9.04 -6.83
CA ASP A 375 -15.33 8.86 -5.38
C ASP A 375 -16.58 8.14 -4.83
N LYS A 376 -17.68 8.07 -5.61
CA LYS A 376 -18.92 7.35 -5.21
C LYS A 376 -18.79 5.82 -5.33
N MET A 377 -17.91 5.31 -6.20
CA MET A 377 -17.56 3.88 -6.24
C MET A 377 -16.87 3.49 -4.92
N SER A 378 -17.18 2.32 -4.37
CA SER A 378 -16.54 1.86 -3.14
C SER A 378 -15.05 1.56 -3.34
N TYR A 379 -14.25 1.74 -2.28
CA TYR A 379 -12.87 1.23 -2.29
C TYR A 379 -12.84 -0.30 -2.40
N ALA A 380 -13.84 -0.97 -1.82
CA ALA A 380 -14.09 -2.39 -1.99
C ALA A 380 -14.10 -2.82 -3.47
N TYR A 381 -14.78 -2.04 -4.32
CA TYR A 381 -14.78 -2.27 -5.76
C TYR A 381 -13.42 -1.98 -6.42
N ALA A 382 -12.73 -0.91 -6.03
CA ALA A 382 -11.38 -0.63 -6.53
C ALA A 382 -10.40 -1.77 -6.26
N ASP A 383 -10.42 -2.33 -5.05
CA ASP A 383 -9.58 -3.45 -4.63
C ASP A 383 -9.95 -4.75 -5.38
N ARG A 384 -11.24 -4.98 -5.69
CA ARG A 384 -11.69 -6.08 -6.58
C ARG A 384 -11.14 -5.94 -8.00
N VAL A 385 -11.17 -4.73 -8.57
CA VAL A 385 -10.63 -4.46 -9.91
C VAL A 385 -9.12 -4.71 -9.97
N ILE A 386 -8.38 -4.31 -8.92
CA ILE A 386 -6.94 -4.56 -8.78
C ILE A 386 -6.65 -6.07 -8.65
N SER A 387 -7.37 -6.76 -7.75
CA SER A 387 -7.18 -8.19 -7.49
C SER A 387 -7.56 -9.06 -8.70
N GLY A 388 -8.66 -8.74 -9.39
CA GLY A 388 -9.10 -9.42 -10.61
C GLY A 388 -8.15 -9.19 -11.78
N LEU A 389 -7.70 -7.95 -12.03
CA LEU A 389 -6.66 -7.67 -13.03
C LEU A 389 -5.39 -8.50 -12.76
N TRP A 390 -4.99 -8.60 -11.49
CA TRP A 390 -3.85 -9.42 -11.11
C TRP A 390 -4.10 -10.90 -11.41
N ASN A 391 -5.11 -11.52 -10.79
CA ASN A 391 -5.34 -12.97 -10.89
C ASN A 391 -5.67 -13.42 -12.32
N ASP A 392 -6.52 -12.68 -13.05
CA ASP A 392 -7.03 -13.10 -14.36
C ASP A 392 -6.07 -12.82 -15.52
N LYS A 393 -5.20 -11.79 -15.41
CA LYS A 393 -4.40 -11.30 -16.55
C LYS A 393 -2.90 -11.24 -16.29
N LEU A 394 -2.46 -10.99 -15.06
CA LEU A 394 -1.04 -10.74 -14.75
C LEU A 394 -0.33 -11.92 -14.06
N LYS A 395 -0.98 -12.59 -13.11
CA LYS A 395 -0.39 -13.61 -12.23
C LYS A 395 0.26 -14.74 -13.02
N GLN A 396 -0.48 -15.35 -13.95
CA GLN A 396 0.02 -16.41 -14.83
C GLN A 396 1.20 -15.97 -15.74
N LEU A 397 1.32 -14.67 -16.03
CA LEU A 397 2.41 -14.13 -16.84
C LEU A 397 3.65 -13.79 -15.99
N ALA A 398 3.44 -13.30 -14.77
CA ALA A 398 4.48 -12.80 -13.87
C ALA A 398 5.08 -13.88 -12.97
N GLU A 399 4.27 -14.82 -12.47
CA GLU A 399 4.69 -15.86 -11.53
C GLU A 399 5.88 -16.70 -12.03
N PRO A 400 5.98 -17.11 -13.33
CA PRO A 400 7.14 -17.83 -13.84
C PRO A 400 8.45 -17.02 -13.86
N LEU A 401 8.37 -15.68 -13.79
CA LEU A 401 9.52 -14.77 -13.73
C LEU A 401 9.86 -14.39 -12.29
N ILE A 402 8.86 -14.31 -11.40
CA ILE A 402 9.06 -14.15 -9.95
C ILE A 402 9.75 -15.42 -9.40
N LYS A 403 9.28 -16.62 -9.79
CA LYS A 403 9.84 -17.92 -9.36
C LYS A 403 11.27 -18.20 -9.88
N SER A 404 11.76 -17.46 -10.88
CA SER A 404 13.15 -17.48 -11.35
C SER A 404 13.97 -16.25 -10.92
N GLY A 405 13.36 -15.28 -10.23
CA GLY A 405 14.03 -14.05 -9.77
C GLY A 405 14.31 -13.01 -10.86
N ASP A 406 13.81 -13.18 -12.08
CA ASP A 406 13.98 -12.22 -13.18
C ASP A 406 13.29 -10.87 -12.91
N ILE A 407 12.17 -10.90 -12.18
CA ILE A 407 11.41 -9.71 -11.78
C ILE A 407 11.09 -9.72 -10.28
N SER A 408 10.92 -8.53 -9.72
CA SER A 408 10.21 -8.34 -8.44
C SER A 408 8.88 -7.63 -8.67
N LEU A 409 7.83 -8.10 -7.99
CA LEU A 409 6.52 -7.46 -7.91
C LEU A 409 6.52 -6.31 -6.88
N GLY A 410 5.74 -5.26 -7.13
CA GLY A 410 5.43 -4.23 -6.14
C GLY A 410 4.09 -3.54 -6.40
N ARG A 411 3.57 -2.85 -5.38
CA ARG A 411 2.30 -2.10 -5.49
C ARG A 411 2.33 -0.81 -4.67
N ILE A 412 1.86 0.28 -5.26
CA ILE A 412 1.66 1.58 -4.58
C ILE A 412 0.26 2.08 -4.96
N GLY A 413 -0.70 1.96 -4.04
CA GLY A 413 -2.11 2.27 -4.30
C GLY A 413 -2.70 1.41 -5.42
N GLY A 414 -3.25 2.05 -6.46
CA GLY A 414 -3.75 1.42 -7.68
C GLY A 414 -2.70 1.16 -8.77
N ASN A 415 -1.41 1.37 -8.48
CA ASN A 415 -0.32 1.06 -9.41
C ASN A 415 0.35 -0.28 -9.03
N ILE A 416 0.31 -1.27 -9.93
CA ILE A 416 1.07 -2.54 -9.85
C ILE A 416 2.33 -2.36 -10.72
N PHE A 417 3.51 -2.78 -10.25
CA PHE A 417 4.74 -2.66 -11.03
C PHE A 417 5.67 -3.87 -10.93
N PHE A 418 6.49 -4.03 -11.97
CA PHE A 418 7.49 -5.09 -12.11
C PHE A 418 8.88 -4.45 -12.29
N GLY A 419 9.75 -4.63 -11.30
CA GLY A 419 11.17 -4.28 -11.41
C GLY A 419 11.97 -5.42 -12.03
N VAL A 420 12.52 -5.24 -13.23
CA VAL A 420 13.34 -6.26 -13.91
C VAL A 420 14.75 -6.22 -13.35
N ARG A 421 15.22 -7.35 -12.80
CA ARG A 421 16.54 -7.43 -12.15
C ARG A 421 17.67 -7.32 -13.18
N LYS A 422 18.79 -6.69 -12.81
CA LYS A 422 20.02 -6.73 -13.62
C LYS A 422 20.44 -8.20 -13.77
N GLY A 423 20.66 -8.66 -15.01
CA GLY A 423 20.99 -10.05 -15.33
C GLY A 423 19.81 -10.98 -15.67
N ALA A 424 18.56 -10.49 -15.65
CA ALA A 424 17.38 -11.26 -16.06
C ALA A 424 17.42 -11.67 -17.55
N ASP A 425 16.71 -12.74 -17.91
CA ASP A 425 16.57 -13.23 -19.28
C ASP A 425 15.81 -12.20 -20.15
N GLY A 426 16.57 -11.45 -20.95
CA GLY A 426 16.04 -10.38 -21.78
C GLY A 426 15.01 -10.81 -22.84
N GLU A 427 14.97 -12.08 -23.23
CA GLU A 427 13.99 -12.57 -24.21
C GLU A 427 12.69 -13.03 -23.51
N ARG A 428 12.78 -13.77 -22.41
CA ARG A 428 11.61 -14.06 -21.56
C ARG A 428 10.95 -12.76 -21.06
N ILE A 429 11.75 -11.76 -20.68
CA ILE A 429 11.28 -10.42 -20.33
C ILE A 429 10.58 -9.74 -21.51
N LYS A 430 11.16 -9.68 -22.71
CA LYS A 430 10.49 -9.09 -23.90
C LYS A 430 9.12 -9.73 -24.17
N GLN A 431 9.01 -11.06 -24.07
CA GLN A 431 7.78 -11.79 -24.33
C GLN A 431 6.70 -11.52 -23.27
N PHE A 432 7.08 -11.49 -22.00
CA PHE A 432 6.22 -11.05 -20.89
C PHE A 432 5.70 -9.62 -21.13
N LEU A 433 6.60 -8.68 -21.42
CA LEU A 433 6.26 -7.27 -21.63
C LEU A 433 5.37 -7.05 -22.84
N LYS A 434 5.55 -7.80 -23.94
CA LYS A 434 4.66 -7.77 -25.11
C LYS A 434 3.23 -8.17 -24.74
N LYS A 435 3.05 -9.16 -23.87
CA LYS A 435 1.73 -9.58 -23.38
C LYS A 435 1.14 -8.53 -22.43
N VAL A 436 1.90 -8.16 -21.40
CA VAL A 436 1.46 -7.23 -20.34
C VAL A 436 1.12 -5.84 -20.88
N SER A 437 1.97 -5.27 -21.76
CA SER A 437 1.67 -3.98 -22.40
C SER A 437 0.49 -4.03 -23.37
N GLY A 438 0.14 -5.22 -23.88
CA GLY A 438 -1.05 -5.46 -24.69
C GLY A 438 -2.37 -5.40 -23.90
N ILE A 439 -2.33 -5.51 -22.56
CA ILE A 439 -3.51 -5.38 -21.72
C ILE A 439 -3.88 -3.89 -21.66
N SER A 440 -4.95 -3.50 -22.35
CA SER A 440 -5.43 -2.11 -22.46
C SER A 440 -6.67 -1.80 -21.63
N LYS A 441 -7.52 -2.80 -21.40
CA LYS A 441 -8.70 -2.73 -20.51
C LYS A 441 -8.81 -3.98 -19.64
N TYR A 442 -9.52 -3.86 -18.53
CA TYR A 442 -10.03 -4.95 -17.69
C TYR A 442 -11.47 -4.63 -17.28
N GLU A 443 -12.36 -5.62 -17.31
CA GLU A 443 -13.77 -5.44 -16.96
C GLU A 443 -14.01 -5.90 -15.51
N GLY A 444 -14.31 -4.93 -14.65
CA GLY A 444 -14.74 -5.19 -13.29
C GLY A 444 -16.22 -5.54 -13.24
N ASP A 445 -16.61 -6.32 -12.23
CA ASP A 445 -18.01 -6.56 -11.89
C ASP A 445 -18.40 -5.66 -10.72
N TYR A 446 -19.33 -4.73 -10.99
CA TYR A 446 -19.92 -3.85 -9.98
C TYR A 446 -21.41 -4.17 -9.91
N HIS A 447 -21.81 -4.94 -8.89
CA HIS A 447 -23.21 -5.31 -8.64
C HIS A 447 -23.90 -5.97 -9.85
N GLY A 448 -23.17 -6.78 -10.63
CA GLY A 448 -23.63 -7.44 -11.86
C GLY A 448 -23.33 -6.65 -13.14
N ALA A 449 -23.06 -5.35 -13.06
CA ALA A 449 -22.69 -4.54 -14.21
C ALA A 449 -21.21 -4.74 -14.60
N LYS A 450 -20.96 -5.01 -15.89
CA LYS A 450 -19.59 -5.09 -16.44
C LYS A 450 -19.07 -3.70 -16.80
N VAL A 451 -18.17 -3.18 -15.97
CA VAL A 451 -17.62 -1.83 -16.08
C VAL A 451 -16.17 -1.91 -16.55
N PRO A 452 -15.82 -1.37 -17.73
CA PRO A 452 -14.45 -1.44 -18.26
C PRO A 452 -13.56 -0.36 -17.68
N HIS A 453 -12.43 -0.80 -17.12
CA HIS A 453 -11.35 0.06 -16.62
C HIS A 453 -10.22 0.09 -17.63
N ILE A 454 -9.75 1.29 -17.97
CA ILE A 454 -8.57 1.47 -18.81
C ILE A 454 -7.31 1.27 -17.96
N ILE A 455 -6.33 0.57 -18.52
CA ILE A 455 -5.04 0.30 -17.86
C ILE A 455 -3.97 1.22 -18.43
N GLY A 456 -3.37 2.07 -17.61
CA GLY A 456 -2.13 2.77 -17.94
C GLY A 456 -0.94 1.82 -17.96
N PHE A 457 0.04 2.07 -18.84
CA PHE A 457 1.29 1.29 -18.90
C PHE A 457 2.48 2.19 -19.22
N ALA A 458 3.56 2.08 -18.47
CA ALA A 458 4.84 2.76 -18.75
C ALA A 458 6.05 1.83 -18.54
N ASN A 459 7.13 2.10 -19.28
CA ASN A 459 8.47 1.64 -18.94
C ASN A 459 9.33 2.82 -18.46
N ILE A 460 10.07 2.62 -17.38
CA ILE A 460 10.99 3.56 -16.76
C ILE A 460 12.37 2.94 -16.73
N ASP A 461 13.33 3.54 -17.45
CA ASP A 461 14.74 3.17 -17.33
C ASP A 461 15.26 3.61 -15.96
N VAL A 462 15.86 2.67 -15.24
CA VAL A 462 16.44 2.86 -13.92
C VAL A 462 17.84 2.24 -13.80
N SER A 463 18.50 1.90 -14.92
CA SER A 463 19.82 1.26 -14.89
C SER A 463 20.88 2.11 -14.17
N GLU A 464 20.71 3.43 -14.22
CA GLU A 464 21.58 4.45 -13.62
C GLU A 464 21.27 4.79 -12.15
N THR A 465 20.26 4.21 -11.48
CA THR A 465 19.87 4.65 -10.12
C THR A 465 20.87 4.27 -9.01
N GLU A 466 21.90 3.49 -9.33
CA GLU A 466 22.88 3.01 -8.36
C GLU A 466 23.69 4.15 -7.73
N GLY A 467 23.67 4.25 -6.40
CA GLY A 467 24.38 5.29 -5.65
C GLY A 467 23.80 6.70 -5.77
N LYS A 468 22.61 6.88 -6.38
CA LYS A 468 21.95 8.19 -6.51
C LYS A 468 21.27 8.63 -5.20
N ASP A 469 21.12 9.94 -5.06
CA ASP A 469 20.48 10.60 -3.91
C ASP A 469 18.95 10.46 -3.88
N ASN A 470 18.33 10.88 -2.76
CA ASN A 470 16.88 10.84 -2.57
C ASN A 470 16.12 11.66 -3.63
N ASP A 471 16.65 12.80 -4.08
CA ASP A 471 15.99 13.70 -5.04
C ASP A 471 15.92 13.08 -6.44
N TYR A 472 16.99 12.41 -6.90
CA TYR A 472 17.01 11.67 -8.17
C TYR A 472 16.05 10.46 -8.12
N ILE A 473 16.03 9.74 -7.00
CA ILE A 473 15.12 8.61 -6.78
C ILE A 473 13.66 9.09 -6.74
N GLY A 474 13.39 10.24 -6.10
CA GLY A 474 12.09 10.93 -6.12
C GLY A 474 11.62 11.24 -7.54
N LYS A 475 12.49 11.86 -8.36
CA LYS A 475 12.21 12.14 -9.78
C LYS A 475 11.92 10.86 -10.58
N LYS A 476 12.50 9.71 -10.22
CA LYS A 476 12.17 8.43 -10.87
C LYS A 476 10.79 7.88 -10.46
N PHE A 477 10.32 8.14 -9.23
CA PHE A 477 8.91 7.89 -8.88
C PHE A 477 7.97 8.84 -9.62
N GLU A 478 8.28 10.14 -9.70
CA GLU A 478 7.50 11.11 -10.48
C GLU A 478 7.40 10.71 -11.96
N GLU A 479 8.53 10.32 -12.56
CA GLU A 479 8.60 9.81 -13.94
C GLU A 479 7.70 8.56 -14.11
N MET A 480 7.72 7.64 -13.14
CA MET A 480 6.90 6.43 -13.13
C MET A 480 5.40 6.73 -13.13
N PHE A 481 4.91 7.49 -12.14
CA PHE A 481 3.49 7.80 -12.02
C PHE A 481 3.03 8.68 -13.19
N SER A 482 3.79 9.73 -13.53
CA SER A 482 3.45 10.65 -14.63
C SER A 482 3.36 9.93 -15.99
N LYS A 483 4.35 9.09 -16.36
CA LYS A 483 4.27 8.33 -17.62
C LYS A 483 3.13 7.32 -17.62
N THR A 484 2.84 6.67 -16.48
CA THR A 484 1.75 5.68 -16.40
C THR A 484 0.38 6.35 -16.54
N THR A 485 0.12 7.45 -15.79
CA THR A 485 -1.11 8.25 -15.94
C THR A 485 -1.24 8.88 -17.33
N ARG A 486 -0.16 9.40 -17.95
CA ARG A 486 -0.21 9.88 -19.35
C ARG A 486 -0.54 8.75 -20.33
N SER A 487 -0.15 7.51 -20.05
CA SER A 487 -0.53 6.33 -20.83
C SER A 487 -2.00 5.94 -20.62
N TYR A 488 -2.48 5.97 -19.37
CA TYR A 488 -3.89 5.78 -19.02
C TYR A 488 -4.79 6.76 -19.79
N ILE A 489 -4.55 8.07 -19.67
CA ILE A 489 -5.35 9.11 -20.34
C ILE A 489 -5.29 8.96 -21.87
N ARG A 490 -4.12 8.61 -22.44
CA ARG A 490 -3.97 8.40 -23.89
C ARG A 490 -4.73 7.16 -24.40
N ARG A 491 -4.82 6.09 -23.60
CA ARG A 491 -5.61 4.89 -23.91
C ARG A 491 -7.11 5.16 -23.77
N MET A 492 -7.50 5.90 -22.74
CA MET A 492 -8.86 6.36 -22.46
C MET A 492 -9.42 7.20 -23.61
N PHE A 493 -8.70 8.25 -24.05
CA PHE A 493 -9.10 9.04 -25.23
C PHE A 493 -9.15 8.20 -26.52
N LYS A 494 -8.28 7.21 -26.71
CA LYS A 494 -8.37 6.29 -27.86
C LYS A 494 -9.64 5.43 -27.83
N GLY A 495 -10.12 5.03 -26.65
CA GLY A 495 -11.40 4.35 -26.50
C GLY A 495 -12.56 5.25 -26.86
N ILE A 496 -12.64 6.42 -26.23
CA ILE A 496 -13.70 7.42 -26.44
C ILE A 496 -13.78 7.85 -27.93
N PHE A 497 -12.65 8.21 -28.54
CA PHE A 497 -12.59 8.67 -29.93
C PHE A 497 -12.73 7.53 -30.97
N SER A 498 -12.97 6.28 -30.55
CA SER A 498 -13.22 5.16 -31.49
C SER A 498 -14.67 5.08 -31.98
N LYS A 499 -15.61 5.72 -31.28
CA LYS A 499 -17.04 5.75 -31.60
C LYS A 499 -17.59 7.16 -31.37
N GLN A 500 -18.27 7.75 -32.36
CA GLN A 500 -18.81 9.10 -32.26
C GLN A 500 -19.78 9.26 -31.08
N SER A 501 -20.66 8.28 -30.84
CA SER A 501 -21.62 8.29 -29.72
C SER A 501 -20.95 8.33 -28.34
N LEU A 502 -19.80 7.67 -28.17
CA LEU A 502 -19.06 7.69 -26.90
C LEU A 502 -18.31 9.02 -26.70
N PHE A 503 -17.82 9.60 -27.79
CA PHE A 503 -17.26 10.95 -27.77
C PHE A 503 -18.33 12.01 -27.43
N GLU A 504 -19.51 11.92 -28.03
CA GLU A 504 -20.64 12.81 -27.77
C GLU A 504 -21.16 12.64 -26.34
N LEU A 505 -21.31 11.41 -25.83
CA LEU A 505 -21.63 11.15 -24.42
C LEU A 505 -20.57 11.75 -23.48
N PHE A 506 -19.28 11.49 -23.72
CA PHE A 506 -18.19 12.02 -22.91
C PHE A 506 -18.21 13.57 -22.84
N CYS A 507 -18.47 14.24 -23.96
CA CYS A 507 -18.65 15.70 -23.96
C CYS A 507 -19.92 16.14 -23.21
N ASN A 508 -21.05 15.47 -23.42
CA ASN A 508 -22.30 15.77 -22.71
C ASN A 508 -22.16 15.59 -21.19
N SER A 509 -21.49 14.54 -20.72
CA SER A 509 -21.24 14.28 -19.29
C SER A 509 -20.22 15.23 -18.65
N LEU A 510 -19.36 15.88 -19.45
CA LEU A 510 -18.51 16.96 -18.97
C LEU A 510 -19.24 18.31 -18.92
N GLU A 511 -20.19 18.55 -19.82
CA GLU A 511 -20.94 19.82 -19.88
C GLU A 511 -22.15 19.86 -18.93
N ASN A 512 -22.84 18.73 -18.76
CA ASN A 512 -23.96 18.52 -17.85
C ASN A 512 -23.47 17.79 -16.60
N ILE A 513 -22.78 18.55 -15.75
CA ILE A 513 -22.19 18.06 -14.49
C ILE A 513 -23.29 17.53 -13.57
N THR A 514 -23.49 16.22 -13.64
CA THR A 514 -24.39 15.43 -12.80
C THR A 514 -23.52 14.56 -11.92
N ASP A 515 -23.74 14.64 -10.60
CA ASP A 515 -22.91 13.89 -9.66
C ASP A 515 -23.35 12.40 -9.60
N ASP A 516 -24.47 12.02 -10.23
CA ASP A 516 -25.11 10.70 -10.13
C ASP A 516 -24.97 9.84 -11.40
N LEU A 517 -24.10 8.83 -11.32
CA LEU A 517 -23.85 7.88 -12.42
C LEU A 517 -24.96 6.82 -12.61
N GLN A 518 -26.08 6.91 -11.88
CA GLN A 518 -27.23 6.00 -12.02
C GLN A 518 -28.09 6.28 -13.27
N VAL A 519 -27.99 7.47 -13.87
CA VAL A 519 -28.92 7.96 -14.90
C VAL A 519 -28.67 7.35 -16.31
N ALA A 520 -27.65 6.52 -16.48
CA ALA A 520 -27.09 6.21 -17.81
C ALA A 520 -26.96 4.71 -18.14
N SER A 521 -27.64 3.82 -17.40
CA SER A 521 -27.64 2.36 -17.66
C SER A 521 -28.56 1.92 -18.81
N ASP A 522 -29.55 2.74 -19.19
CA ASP A 522 -30.79 2.21 -19.79
C ASP A 522 -30.85 2.30 -21.33
N GLU A 523 -30.00 3.11 -21.97
CA GLU A 523 -30.08 3.43 -23.42
C GLU A 523 -28.81 3.10 -24.24
N LEU A 524 -27.79 2.47 -23.65
CA LEU A 524 -26.52 2.18 -24.32
C LEU A 524 -25.98 0.78 -24.01
N ASP A 525 -25.11 0.29 -24.89
CA ASP A 525 -24.31 -0.91 -24.66
C ASP A 525 -23.41 -0.68 -23.43
N ILE A 526 -23.78 -1.33 -22.31
CA ILE A 526 -23.60 -0.80 -20.95
C ILE A 526 -22.13 -0.53 -20.62
N SER A 527 -21.21 -1.40 -21.05
CA SER A 527 -19.77 -1.23 -20.79
C SER A 527 -19.22 0.05 -21.43
N ASP A 528 -19.61 0.33 -22.66
CA ASP A 528 -19.06 1.44 -23.44
C ASP A 528 -19.63 2.79 -22.99
N GLY A 529 -20.90 2.82 -22.54
CA GLY A 529 -21.48 3.97 -21.84
C GLY A 529 -20.71 4.32 -20.57
N TYR A 530 -20.45 3.33 -19.70
CA TYR A 530 -19.65 3.53 -18.48
C TYR A 530 -18.24 4.07 -18.76
N LEU A 531 -17.58 3.63 -19.84
CA LEU A 531 -16.25 4.15 -20.20
C LEU A 531 -16.28 5.68 -20.41
N ALA A 532 -17.27 6.20 -21.13
CA ALA A 532 -17.38 7.64 -21.40
C ALA A 532 -17.70 8.44 -20.12
N LEU A 533 -18.67 7.98 -19.33
CA LEU A 533 -19.11 8.61 -18.08
C LEU A 533 -17.97 8.72 -17.07
N LEU A 534 -17.32 7.59 -16.77
CA LEU A 534 -16.19 7.51 -15.86
C LEU A 534 -15.04 8.41 -16.32
N SER A 535 -14.71 8.38 -17.62
CA SER A 535 -13.69 9.26 -18.19
C SER A 535 -14.00 10.74 -18.00
N ALA A 536 -15.29 11.14 -18.01
CA ALA A 536 -15.71 12.51 -17.71
C ALA A 536 -15.55 12.84 -16.22
N SER A 537 -16.01 11.95 -15.32
CA SER A 537 -15.88 12.11 -13.86
C SER A 537 -14.44 12.38 -13.42
N TYR A 538 -13.45 11.71 -14.04
CA TYR A 538 -12.02 11.92 -13.76
C TYR A 538 -11.57 13.38 -13.93
N PHE A 539 -12.12 14.14 -14.87
CA PHE A 539 -11.76 15.55 -15.07
C PHE A 539 -12.57 16.53 -14.21
N ASN A 540 -13.66 16.06 -13.59
CA ASN A 540 -14.69 16.88 -12.96
C ASN A 540 -14.56 16.91 -11.42
N GLY A 541 -14.43 15.74 -10.79
CA GLY A 541 -14.57 15.59 -9.33
C GLY A 541 -13.27 15.69 -8.52
N SER A 542 -12.37 16.67 -8.74
CA SER A 542 -11.16 16.74 -7.89
C SER A 542 -10.53 18.13 -7.73
N LYS A 543 -9.87 18.36 -6.58
CA LYS A 543 -8.97 19.51 -6.33
C LYS A 543 -7.80 19.61 -7.31
N ARG A 544 -7.57 18.59 -8.17
CA ARG A 544 -6.51 18.54 -9.19
C ARG A 544 -7.05 18.73 -10.62
N TYR A 545 -8.26 19.28 -10.79
CA TYR A 545 -8.90 19.41 -12.11
C TYR A 545 -8.03 20.18 -13.11
N GLU A 546 -7.38 21.28 -12.72
CA GLU A 546 -6.51 22.06 -13.62
C GLU A 546 -5.32 21.25 -14.16
N GLU A 547 -4.68 20.44 -13.31
CA GLU A 547 -3.57 19.56 -13.68
C GLU A 547 -4.05 18.47 -14.64
N ARG A 548 -5.15 17.78 -14.28
CA ARG A 548 -5.74 16.71 -15.09
C ARG A 548 -6.17 17.23 -16.47
N ILE A 549 -6.85 18.37 -16.52
CA ILE A 549 -7.29 19.03 -17.76
C ILE A 549 -6.08 19.48 -18.61
N THR A 550 -5.02 20.03 -18.00
CA THR A 550 -3.82 20.45 -18.71
C THR A 550 -3.09 19.25 -19.32
N MET A 551 -2.90 18.18 -18.55
CA MET A 551 -2.35 16.92 -19.03
C MET A 551 -3.21 16.31 -20.16
N GLY A 552 -4.54 16.37 -20.02
CA GLY A 552 -5.50 15.95 -21.04
C GLY A 552 -5.33 16.73 -22.35
N LYS A 553 -5.23 18.06 -22.28
CA LYS A 553 -4.95 18.93 -23.44
C LYS A 553 -3.63 18.60 -24.12
N GLU A 554 -2.56 18.36 -23.37
CA GLU A 554 -1.27 17.99 -23.94
C GLU A 554 -1.36 16.67 -24.71
N ILE A 555 -1.89 15.62 -24.08
CA ILE A 555 -2.04 14.29 -24.68
C ILE A 555 -2.95 14.34 -25.92
N MET A 556 -4.03 15.12 -25.87
CA MET A 556 -4.86 15.38 -27.04
C MET A 556 -4.06 16.06 -28.15
N ASN A 557 -3.32 17.13 -27.87
CA ASN A 557 -2.47 17.79 -28.88
C ASN A 557 -1.39 16.85 -29.45
N GLU A 558 -0.81 15.96 -28.63
CA GLU A 558 0.11 14.89 -29.09
C GLU A 558 -0.57 13.90 -30.05
N MET A 559 -1.82 13.53 -29.78
CA MET A 559 -2.62 12.61 -30.60
C MET A 559 -3.10 13.28 -31.90
N PHE A 560 -3.66 14.48 -31.82
CA PHE A 560 -4.19 15.22 -32.99
C PHE A 560 -3.07 15.57 -33.99
N LYS A 561 -1.86 15.92 -33.52
CA LYS A 561 -0.65 16.07 -34.35
C LYS A 561 -0.24 14.80 -35.13
N ARG A 562 -0.87 13.65 -34.86
CA ARG A 562 -0.62 12.35 -35.53
C ARG A 562 -1.80 11.87 -36.38
N GLY A 563 -2.73 12.76 -36.75
CA GLY A 563 -3.69 12.52 -37.84
C GLY A 563 -5.17 12.33 -37.45
N TYR A 564 -5.63 12.94 -36.36
CA TYR A 564 -7.06 12.98 -36.02
C TYR A 564 -7.64 14.36 -36.40
N GLY A 565 -8.80 14.38 -37.08
CA GLY A 565 -9.24 15.46 -37.96
C GLY A 565 -10.03 16.62 -37.34
N SER A 566 -11.06 17.10 -38.06
CA SER A 566 -11.84 18.31 -37.80
C SER A 566 -12.40 18.43 -36.37
N ASP A 567 -12.80 17.31 -35.78
CA ASP A 567 -13.39 17.25 -34.45
C ASP A 567 -12.43 17.74 -33.36
N ALA A 568 -11.12 17.74 -33.60
CA ALA A 568 -10.12 18.32 -32.72
C ALA A 568 -10.42 19.77 -32.32
N GLN A 569 -10.98 20.59 -33.22
CA GLN A 569 -11.39 21.96 -32.90
C GLN A 569 -12.62 21.98 -31.99
N LYS A 570 -13.57 21.07 -32.21
CA LYS A 570 -14.79 20.88 -31.41
C LYS A 570 -14.42 20.44 -29.99
N VAL A 571 -13.60 19.39 -29.86
CA VAL A 571 -13.04 18.89 -28.58
C VAL A 571 -12.31 19.99 -27.82
N LYS A 572 -11.41 20.73 -28.51
CA LYS A 572 -10.60 21.80 -27.91
C LYS A 572 -11.43 23.00 -27.46
N LYS A 573 -12.54 23.30 -28.15
CA LYS A 573 -13.52 24.30 -27.71
C LYS A 573 -14.27 23.80 -26.48
N ILE A 574 -14.84 22.61 -26.51
CA ILE A 574 -15.58 22.01 -25.39
C ILE A 574 -14.71 21.99 -24.12
N PHE A 575 -13.47 21.49 -24.20
CA PHE A 575 -12.50 21.54 -23.08
C PHE A 575 -12.12 22.95 -22.62
N LYS A 576 -12.25 23.99 -23.46
CA LYS A 576 -12.03 25.39 -23.06
C LYS A 576 -13.24 25.93 -22.30
N ASP A 577 -14.44 25.62 -22.78
CA ASP A 577 -15.69 26.16 -22.25
C ASP A 577 -16.07 25.45 -20.93
N ILE A 578 -15.76 24.15 -20.79
CA ILE A 578 -15.81 23.41 -19.51
C ILE A 578 -14.88 24.03 -18.45
N ILE A 579 -13.70 24.52 -18.82
CA ILE A 579 -12.78 25.16 -17.85
C ILE A 579 -13.37 26.44 -17.26
N VAL A 580 -14.15 27.18 -18.04
CA VAL A 580 -14.86 28.36 -17.53
C VAL A 580 -15.88 27.91 -16.47
N LYS A 581 -16.78 26.98 -16.83
CA LYS A 581 -17.76 26.37 -15.91
C LYS A 581 -17.12 25.78 -14.63
N LEU A 582 -15.99 25.06 -14.76
CA LEU A 582 -15.30 24.45 -13.62
C LEU A 582 -14.57 25.48 -12.74
N LYS A 583 -14.05 26.58 -13.31
CA LYS A 583 -13.49 27.69 -12.51
C LYS A 583 -14.56 28.49 -11.79
N GLU A 584 -15.78 28.52 -12.32
CA GLU A 584 -16.96 29.12 -11.67
C GLU A 584 -17.50 28.21 -10.54
N LYS A 585 -17.58 26.89 -10.75
CA LYS A 585 -18.02 25.91 -9.72
C LYS A 585 -16.95 25.65 -8.65
N TYR A 586 -15.67 25.65 -9.03
CA TYR A 586 -14.52 25.38 -8.16
C TYR A 586 -13.45 26.48 -8.34
N PRO A 587 -13.68 27.68 -7.79
CA PRO A 587 -12.69 28.75 -7.80
C PRO A 587 -11.39 28.30 -7.11
N PRO A 588 -10.21 28.74 -7.58
CA PRO A 588 -8.94 28.39 -6.95
C PRO A 588 -8.87 28.93 -5.51
N SER A 589 -8.47 28.06 -4.58
CA SER A 589 -8.31 28.31 -3.14
C SER A 589 -6.92 28.82 -2.79
#